data_AF-A0A9E3UWR5-F1
#
_entry.id   AF-A0A9E3UWR5-F1
#
_cell.length_a   1.000
_cell.length_b   1.000
_cell.length_c   1.000
_cell.angle_alpha   90.00
_cell.angle_beta   90.00
_cell.angle_gamma   90.00
#
_symmetry.space_group_name_H-M   'P 1'
#
loop_
_entity.id
_entity.type
_entity.pdbx_description
1 polymer ?
#
loop_
_entity_poly.entity_id
_entity_poly.type
_entity_poly.pdbx_seq_one_letter_code
_entity_poly.pdbx_strand_id
1 'polypeptide(L)'
;MDRLAWNLETLVGDYDRAGSRDARWDAVAREFLTGFGHIRCRTPHPAASRMGELAHALMEAGCTDPMVLYLLVRFRPDERDRTPAQRAEDLRLAADRLLASGYSAVRKFYAALRASESWKAAHGRETGAVYNRYREQAHTFLIEMLKLPELPAEEGVEGIRDFAAAVAASVAIEDGTLPTLIDCLGRRWPDHARALLVRGNLQLSLAWNRRGSGYADTVSDAGWEGFAAHIENAGRDLEKSWRLDPTVPDAAASMLRVMLGRETDIARARLWFNRAMEADPACYQAARHMAWYLQPKWHGSVEQALSFGRRCVENQAWKGDVPLVLVDVHDMLAADGATGLKERHWTQPGVWKDVKASYDRFFELNPGATQIRNNFARYAHKCGQFGVFLDILPTIKPLNPAVFGGRPALEQMVAEAAAATGRTPQWPGS
;
A
#
# COMPACT_ATOMS: atom_id res chain seq x y z
N MET A 1 24.36 17.53 -0.94
CA MET A 1 23.27 18.51 -1.23
C MET A 1 22.03 18.14 -0.41
N ASP A 2 21.28 19.10 0.16
CA ASP A 2 20.00 18.81 0.83
C ASP A 2 18.95 18.27 -0.16
N ARG A 3 18.00 17.46 0.33
CA ARG A 3 16.96 16.78 -0.45
C ARG A 3 16.13 17.75 -1.28
N LEU A 4 15.76 18.92 -0.75
CA LEU A 4 14.97 19.90 -1.50
C LEU A 4 15.81 20.50 -2.63
N ALA A 5 17.04 20.93 -2.34
CA ALA A 5 17.95 21.47 -3.36
C ALA A 5 18.18 20.46 -4.49
N TRP A 6 18.38 19.18 -4.17
CA TRP A 6 18.50 18.11 -5.17
C TRP A 6 17.24 17.96 -6.03
N ASN A 7 16.07 18.08 -5.42
CA ASN A 7 14.81 17.99 -6.16
C ASN A 7 14.60 19.20 -7.07
N LEU A 8 14.88 20.41 -6.60
CA LEU A 8 14.79 21.62 -7.43
C LEU A 8 15.78 21.56 -8.60
N GLU A 9 17.00 21.10 -8.36
CA GLU A 9 18.02 20.93 -9.39
C GLU A 9 17.58 19.94 -10.49
N THR A 10 17.01 18.79 -10.10
CA THR A 10 16.52 17.76 -11.04
C THR A 10 15.09 18.01 -11.52
N LEU A 11 14.51 19.19 -11.24
CA LEU A 11 13.20 19.63 -11.74
C LEU A 11 13.35 20.92 -12.53
N VAL A 12 13.61 22.02 -11.83
CA VAL A 12 13.78 23.36 -12.40
C VAL A 12 15.10 23.44 -13.16
N GLY A 13 16.19 22.93 -12.59
CA GLY A 13 17.49 22.91 -13.27
C GLY A 13 17.48 22.06 -14.55
N ASP A 14 16.85 20.88 -14.50
CA ASP A 14 16.65 20.05 -15.70
C ASP A 14 15.74 20.71 -16.73
N TYR A 15 14.68 21.40 -16.30
CA TYR A 15 13.83 22.19 -17.20
C TYR A 15 14.62 23.28 -17.91
N ASP A 16 15.47 24.00 -17.18
CA ASP A 16 16.30 25.07 -17.75
C ASP A 16 17.34 24.55 -18.75
N ARG A 17 17.87 23.34 -18.52
CA ARG A 17 18.88 22.71 -19.39
C ARG A 17 18.32 21.95 -20.58
N ALA A 18 17.23 21.22 -20.39
CA ALA A 18 16.76 20.19 -21.31
C ALA A 18 15.24 20.20 -21.55
N GLY A 19 14.51 21.12 -20.92
CA GLY A 19 13.07 21.26 -21.08
C GLY A 19 12.66 21.92 -22.38
N SER A 20 11.38 21.76 -22.74
CA SER A 20 10.78 22.49 -23.87
C SER A 20 10.43 23.91 -23.42
N ARG A 21 11.29 24.86 -23.75
CA ARG A 21 11.18 26.26 -23.31
C ARG A 21 10.41 27.13 -24.31
N ASP A 22 9.55 28.00 -23.78
CA ASP A 22 8.79 29.00 -24.52
C ASP A 22 8.35 30.11 -23.55
N ALA A 23 8.52 31.36 -23.96
CA ALA A 23 8.18 32.52 -23.15
C ALA A 23 6.71 32.53 -22.67
N ARG A 24 5.81 31.85 -23.39
CA ARG A 24 4.39 31.73 -23.01
C ARG A 24 4.15 30.96 -21.71
N TRP A 25 5.00 30.00 -21.37
CA TRP A 25 4.82 29.17 -20.16
C TRP A 25 6.03 29.09 -19.24
N ASP A 26 7.20 29.60 -19.65
CA ASP A 26 8.46 29.45 -18.94
C ASP A 26 8.39 29.84 -17.44
N ALA A 27 7.75 30.97 -17.12
CA ALA A 27 7.63 31.42 -15.73
C ALA A 27 6.74 30.48 -14.90
N VAL A 28 5.57 30.14 -15.44
CA VAL A 28 4.58 29.27 -14.78
C VAL A 28 5.12 27.85 -14.62
N ALA A 29 5.87 27.35 -15.62
CA ALA A 29 6.47 26.01 -15.58
C ALA A 29 7.49 25.89 -14.45
N ARG A 30 8.36 26.90 -14.27
CA ARG A 30 9.32 26.92 -13.14
C ARG A 30 8.63 26.96 -11.79
N GLU A 31 7.59 27.78 -11.66
CA GLU A 31 6.81 27.85 -10.41
C GLU A 31 6.12 26.51 -10.12
N PHE A 32 5.53 25.87 -11.12
CA PHE A 32 4.88 24.57 -11.00
C PHE A 32 5.85 23.45 -10.60
N LEU A 33 7.02 23.40 -11.25
CA LEU A 33 8.10 22.46 -10.93
C LEU A 33 8.66 22.71 -9.51
N THR A 34 8.79 23.96 -9.10
CA THR A 34 9.19 24.34 -7.74
C THR A 34 8.15 23.84 -6.72
N GLY A 35 6.87 24.10 -6.97
CA GLY A 35 5.77 23.60 -6.14
C GLY A 35 5.81 22.08 -5.99
N PHE A 36 6.06 21.36 -7.08
CA PHE A 36 6.22 19.90 -7.02
C PHE A 36 7.44 19.45 -6.20
N GLY A 37 8.59 20.13 -6.30
CA GLY A 37 9.76 19.86 -5.49
C GLY A 37 9.48 19.96 -3.98
N HIS A 38 8.72 20.99 -3.60
CA HIS A 38 8.27 21.20 -2.22
C HIS A 38 7.28 20.15 -1.73
N ILE A 39 6.28 19.78 -2.56
CA ILE A 39 5.35 18.68 -2.26
C ILE A 39 6.12 17.39 -1.99
N ARG A 40 7.10 17.08 -2.84
CA ARG A 40 7.91 15.87 -2.75
C ARG A 40 8.74 15.82 -1.46
N CYS A 41 9.25 16.96 -1.01
CA CYS A 41 10.00 17.07 0.24
C CYS A 41 9.12 17.35 1.47
N ARG A 42 7.79 17.43 1.31
CA ARG A 42 6.82 17.81 2.36
C ARG A 42 7.18 19.13 3.05
N THR A 43 7.67 20.09 2.27
CA THR A 43 8.02 21.42 2.75
C THR A 43 6.96 22.43 2.32
N PRO A 44 6.51 23.35 3.19
CA PRO A 44 5.53 24.37 2.81
C PRO A 44 6.08 25.31 1.73
N HIS A 45 5.26 25.62 0.71
CA HIS A 45 5.58 26.63 -0.30
C HIS A 45 4.29 27.12 -0.99
N PRO A 46 4.14 28.43 -1.31
CA PRO A 46 2.94 28.93 -1.97
C PRO A 46 2.57 28.20 -3.27
N ALA A 47 3.55 27.90 -4.12
CA ALA A 47 3.32 27.14 -5.36
C ALA A 47 2.80 25.72 -5.10
N ALA A 48 3.23 25.06 -4.01
CA ALA A 48 2.76 23.72 -3.66
C ALA A 48 1.26 23.69 -3.33
N SER A 49 0.73 24.80 -2.80
CA SER A 49 -0.71 24.95 -2.49
C SER A 49 -1.56 25.31 -3.71
N ARG A 50 -0.94 25.77 -4.81
CA ARG A 50 -1.62 26.31 -6.01
C ARG A 50 -1.39 25.45 -7.26
N MET A 51 -1.02 24.19 -7.08
CA MET A 51 -0.70 23.29 -8.21
C MET A 51 -1.83 23.19 -9.24
N GLY A 52 -3.10 23.18 -8.82
CA GLY A 52 -4.24 23.12 -9.74
C GLY A 52 -4.38 24.37 -10.62
N GLU A 53 -4.16 25.57 -10.05
CA GLU A 53 -4.18 26.84 -10.79
C GLU A 53 -3.03 26.90 -11.80
N LEU A 54 -1.81 26.54 -11.35
CA LEU A 54 -0.62 26.50 -12.20
C LEU A 54 -0.79 25.48 -13.33
N ALA A 55 -1.36 24.31 -13.04
CA ALA A 55 -1.66 23.30 -14.03
C ALA A 55 -2.64 23.82 -15.10
N HIS A 56 -3.70 24.51 -14.69
CA HIS A 56 -4.66 25.10 -15.61
C HIS A 56 -4.00 26.13 -16.54
N ALA A 57 -3.22 27.07 -16.00
CA ALA A 57 -2.49 28.06 -16.80
C ALA A 57 -1.52 27.43 -17.80
N LEU A 58 -0.82 26.35 -17.41
CA LEU A 58 0.08 25.60 -18.30
C LEU A 58 -0.66 24.88 -19.43
N MET A 59 -1.87 24.39 -19.16
CA MET A 59 -2.74 23.79 -20.18
C MET A 59 -3.22 24.84 -21.18
N GLU A 60 -3.68 26.01 -20.71
CA GLU A 60 -4.10 27.12 -21.58
C GLU A 60 -2.96 27.65 -22.45
N ALA A 61 -1.75 27.75 -21.89
CA ALA A 61 -0.55 28.14 -22.63
C ALA A 61 -0.09 27.08 -23.66
N GLY A 62 -0.66 25.87 -23.62
CA GLY A 62 -0.30 24.77 -24.50
C GLY A 62 1.10 24.22 -24.22
N CYS A 63 1.51 24.17 -22.95
CA CYS A 63 2.85 23.73 -22.56
C CYS A 63 3.13 22.29 -23.04
N THR A 64 4.26 22.10 -23.73
CA THR A 64 4.66 20.81 -24.31
C THR A 64 5.85 20.16 -23.60
N ASP A 65 6.33 20.75 -22.51
CA ASP A 65 7.47 20.22 -21.75
C ASP A 65 7.17 18.82 -21.18
N PRO A 66 8.05 17.82 -21.39
CA PRO A 66 7.78 16.45 -20.97
C PRO A 66 7.54 16.26 -19.47
N MET A 67 8.27 16.98 -18.61
CA MET A 67 8.12 16.87 -17.16
C MET A 67 6.83 17.57 -16.70
N VAL A 68 6.53 18.74 -17.28
CA VAL A 68 5.27 19.44 -17.02
C VAL A 68 4.08 18.57 -17.43
N LEU A 69 4.08 18.00 -18.64
CA LEU A 69 2.99 17.14 -19.11
C LEU A 69 2.74 15.94 -18.18
N TYR A 70 3.80 15.30 -17.68
CA TYR A 70 3.68 14.24 -16.68
C TYR A 70 3.00 14.72 -15.39
N LEU A 71 3.36 15.91 -14.90
CA LEU A 71 2.75 16.47 -13.70
C LEU A 71 1.32 16.96 -13.93
N LEU A 72 0.96 17.41 -15.14
CA LEU A 72 -0.41 17.79 -15.48
C LEU A 72 -1.37 16.60 -15.32
N VAL A 73 -0.96 15.38 -15.70
CA VAL A 73 -1.78 14.17 -15.44
C VAL A 73 -2.02 13.92 -13.94
N ARG A 74 -1.16 14.46 -13.07
CA ARG A 74 -1.25 14.24 -11.62
C ARG A 74 -1.99 15.36 -10.88
N PHE A 75 -1.98 16.58 -11.41
CA PHE A 75 -2.42 17.78 -10.69
C PHE A 75 -3.47 18.62 -11.44
N ARG A 76 -3.92 18.21 -12.62
CA ARG A 76 -4.97 18.94 -13.35
C ARG A 76 -6.31 18.97 -12.57
N PRO A 77 -7.12 20.02 -12.76
CA PRO A 77 -8.40 20.18 -12.04
C PRO A 77 -9.44 19.08 -12.31
N ASP A 78 -9.50 18.54 -13.53
CA ASP A 78 -10.49 17.56 -14.00
C ASP A 78 -10.11 16.09 -13.70
N GLU A 79 -9.08 15.85 -12.89
CA GLU A 79 -8.54 14.50 -12.70
C GLU A 79 -9.55 13.51 -12.09
N ARG A 80 -10.55 14.02 -11.35
CA ARG A 80 -11.62 13.19 -10.76
C ARG A 80 -12.61 12.66 -11.79
N ASP A 81 -12.68 13.25 -12.96
CA ASP A 81 -13.63 12.89 -14.02
C ASP A 81 -13.08 11.80 -14.95
N ARG A 82 -11.79 11.45 -14.80
CA ARG A 82 -11.09 10.49 -15.66
C ARG A 82 -11.29 9.06 -15.19
N THR A 83 -11.62 8.19 -16.13
CA THR A 83 -11.61 6.73 -15.91
C THR A 83 -10.18 6.22 -15.68
N PRO A 84 -9.99 5.09 -14.98
CA PRO A 84 -8.66 4.47 -14.83
C PRO A 84 -7.95 4.22 -16.16
N ALA A 85 -8.69 3.84 -17.21
CA ALA A 85 -8.14 3.62 -18.54
C ALA A 85 -7.63 4.90 -19.21
N GLN A 86 -8.39 6.00 -19.14
CA GLN A 86 -7.95 7.30 -19.66
C GLN A 86 -6.71 7.81 -18.91
N ARG A 87 -6.71 7.69 -17.57
CA ARG A 87 -5.55 8.07 -16.76
C ARG A 87 -4.31 7.24 -17.11
N ALA A 88 -4.48 5.93 -17.32
CA ALA A 88 -3.39 5.05 -17.73
C ALA A 88 -2.79 5.47 -19.09
N GLU A 89 -3.63 5.83 -20.06
CA GLU A 89 -3.17 6.30 -21.37
C GLU A 89 -2.49 7.68 -21.30
N ASP A 90 -3.02 8.62 -20.51
CA ASP A 90 -2.39 9.93 -20.29
C ASP A 90 -0.99 9.78 -19.67
N LEU A 91 -0.85 8.92 -18.64
CA LEU A 91 0.44 8.63 -18.03
C LEU A 91 1.39 7.91 -18.98
N ARG A 92 0.88 7.01 -19.82
CA ARG A 92 1.66 6.30 -20.85
C ARG A 92 2.29 7.30 -21.83
N LEU A 93 1.48 8.20 -22.39
CA LEU A 93 1.91 9.23 -23.34
C LEU A 93 2.90 10.22 -22.71
N ALA A 94 2.65 10.65 -21.47
CA ALA A 94 3.56 11.53 -20.76
C ALA A 94 4.89 10.84 -20.44
N ALA A 95 4.86 9.57 -20.03
CA ALA A 95 6.06 8.78 -19.81
C ALA A 95 6.88 8.63 -21.09
N ASP A 96 6.28 8.28 -22.23
CA ASP A 96 6.99 8.18 -23.51
C ASP A 96 7.80 9.46 -23.83
N ARG A 97 7.19 10.64 -23.65
CA ARG A 97 7.87 11.93 -23.88
C ARG A 97 8.99 12.17 -22.88
N LEU A 98 8.76 11.94 -21.59
CA LEU A 98 9.74 12.22 -20.54
C LEU A 98 10.93 11.25 -20.60
N LEU A 99 10.70 10.00 -20.95
CA LEU A 99 11.76 9.01 -21.14
C LEU A 99 12.68 9.35 -22.32
N ALA A 100 12.13 9.94 -23.39
CA ALA A 100 12.89 10.41 -24.56
C ALA A 100 13.63 11.74 -24.33
N SER A 101 13.40 12.42 -23.21
CA SER A 101 13.96 13.74 -22.92
C SER A 101 15.36 13.70 -22.29
N GLY A 102 15.98 14.87 -22.11
CA GLY A 102 17.24 15.04 -21.37
C GLY A 102 17.11 15.11 -19.84
N TYR A 103 15.91 14.93 -19.27
CA TYR A 103 15.72 14.98 -17.81
C TYR A 103 16.44 13.85 -17.06
N SER A 104 16.76 14.11 -15.79
CA SER A 104 17.45 13.18 -14.89
C SER A 104 16.71 11.85 -14.71
N ALA A 105 17.48 10.79 -14.47
CA ALA A 105 16.99 9.42 -14.27
C ALA A 105 15.88 9.32 -13.21
N VAL A 106 15.92 10.12 -12.12
CA VAL A 106 14.85 10.13 -11.12
C VAL A 106 13.49 10.46 -11.72
N ARG A 107 13.42 11.42 -12.64
CA ARG A 107 12.15 11.86 -13.24
C ARG A 107 11.60 10.79 -14.18
N LYS A 108 12.50 10.19 -14.96
CA LYS A 108 12.21 9.07 -15.85
C LYS A 108 11.75 7.83 -15.08
N PHE A 109 12.40 7.52 -13.95
CA PHE A 109 12.01 6.43 -13.06
C PHE A 109 10.56 6.56 -12.60
N TYR A 110 10.18 7.70 -11.99
CA TYR A 110 8.81 7.87 -11.50
C TYR A 110 7.77 7.94 -12.63
N ALA A 111 8.13 8.48 -13.79
CA ALA A 111 7.24 8.49 -14.95
C ALA A 111 6.92 7.06 -15.43
N ALA A 112 7.96 6.24 -15.61
CA ALA A 112 7.82 4.84 -16.00
C ALA A 112 7.08 4.02 -14.93
N LEU A 113 7.44 4.19 -13.65
CA LEU A 113 6.78 3.47 -12.55
C LEU A 113 5.27 3.77 -12.50
N ARG A 114 4.88 5.04 -12.54
CA ARG A 114 3.45 5.43 -12.48
C ARG A 114 2.69 5.01 -13.74
N ALA A 115 3.31 5.03 -14.93
CA ALA A 115 2.71 4.50 -16.14
C ALA A 115 2.45 2.98 -16.01
N SER A 116 3.42 2.22 -15.48
CA SER A 116 3.27 0.78 -15.24
C SER A 116 2.15 0.48 -14.23
N GLU A 117 2.16 1.14 -13.07
CA GLU A 117 1.15 0.97 -12.02
C GLU A 117 -0.26 1.33 -12.50
N SER A 118 -0.41 2.48 -13.18
CA SER A 118 -1.71 2.91 -13.70
C SER A 118 -2.23 1.98 -14.78
N TRP A 119 -1.34 1.44 -15.62
CA TRP A 119 -1.72 0.45 -16.62
C TRP A 119 -2.20 -0.85 -15.99
N LYS A 120 -1.48 -1.35 -14.98
CA LYS A 120 -1.88 -2.53 -14.18
C LYS A 120 -3.23 -2.31 -13.52
N ALA A 121 -3.43 -1.15 -12.88
CA ALA A 121 -4.68 -0.81 -12.21
C ALA A 121 -5.88 -0.76 -13.19
N ALA A 122 -5.67 -0.26 -14.41
CA ALA A 122 -6.74 -0.15 -15.40
C ALA A 122 -7.08 -1.47 -16.13
N HIS A 123 -6.10 -2.36 -16.32
CA HIS A 123 -6.25 -3.54 -17.19
C HIS A 123 -6.07 -4.89 -16.49
N GLY A 124 -5.68 -4.90 -15.21
CA GLY A 124 -5.58 -6.07 -14.33
C GLY A 124 -4.45 -7.06 -14.64
N ARG A 125 -3.98 -7.17 -15.90
CA ARG A 125 -2.98 -8.17 -16.30
C ARG A 125 -1.56 -7.66 -16.06
N GLU A 126 -0.84 -8.31 -15.15
CA GLU A 126 0.60 -8.12 -14.87
C GLU A 126 1.53 -8.62 -15.99
N THR A 127 0.97 -8.92 -17.16
CA THR A 127 1.70 -9.52 -18.30
C THR A 127 1.52 -8.76 -19.61
N GLY A 128 0.88 -7.58 -19.57
CA GLY A 128 0.75 -6.74 -20.76
C GLY A 128 2.09 -6.17 -21.21
N ALA A 129 2.36 -6.16 -22.52
CA ALA A 129 3.59 -5.61 -23.09
C ALA A 129 3.88 -4.17 -22.62
N VAL A 130 2.82 -3.36 -22.45
CA VAL A 130 2.91 -1.99 -21.94
C VAL A 130 3.36 -1.96 -20.47
N TYR A 131 2.73 -2.76 -19.60
CA TYR A 131 3.11 -2.87 -18.18
C TYR A 131 4.57 -3.28 -18.03
N ASN A 132 4.99 -4.33 -18.75
CA ASN A 132 6.35 -4.86 -18.69
C ASN A 132 7.38 -3.85 -19.20
N ARG A 133 7.12 -3.19 -20.33
CA ARG A 133 8.00 -2.16 -20.88
C ARG A 133 8.30 -1.06 -19.85
N TYR A 134 7.27 -0.48 -19.25
CA TYR A 134 7.48 0.62 -18.30
C TYR A 134 8.06 0.15 -16.96
N ARG A 135 7.73 -1.07 -16.50
CA ARG A 135 8.36 -1.67 -15.31
C ARG A 135 9.86 -1.85 -15.51
N GLU A 136 10.27 -2.37 -16.66
CA GLU A 136 11.68 -2.58 -17.01
C GLU A 136 12.43 -1.26 -17.14
N GLN A 137 11.81 -0.25 -17.79
CA GLN A 137 12.37 1.09 -17.85
C GLN A 137 12.50 1.73 -16.46
N ALA A 138 11.49 1.58 -15.60
CA ALA A 138 11.57 2.04 -14.22
C ALA A 138 12.75 1.38 -13.48
N HIS A 139 12.94 0.06 -13.64
CA HIS A 139 14.09 -0.63 -13.07
C HIS A 139 15.42 -0.04 -13.60
N THR A 140 15.56 0.15 -14.90
CA THR A 140 16.77 0.74 -15.51
C THR A 140 17.08 2.12 -14.93
N PHE A 141 16.10 3.02 -14.88
CA PHE A 141 16.31 4.37 -14.36
C PHE A 141 16.50 4.42 -12.84
N LEU A 142 15.91 3.47 -12.09
CA LEU A 142 16.20 3.30 -10.67
C LEU A 142 17.67 2.94 -10.47
N ILE A 143 18.19 1.96 -11.21
CA ILE A 143 19.61 1.56 -11.12
C ILE A 143 20.55 2.70 -11.55
N GLU A 144 20.19 3.48 -12.57
CA GLU A 144 20.95 4.67 -12.96
C GLU A 144 20.95 5.73 -11.85
N MET A 145 19.79 6.05 -11.29
CA MET A 145 19.67 6.99 -10.17
C MET A 145 20.50 6.55 -8.96
N LEU A 146 20.47 5.26 -8.61
CA LEU A 146 21.20 4.69 -7.47
C LEU A 146 22.72 4.70 -7.64
N LYS A 147 23.25 5.03 -8.83
CA LYS A 147 24.69 5.22 -9.06
C LYS A 147 25.15 6.66 -8.80
N LEU A 148 24.24 7.63 -8.68
CA LEU A 148 24.60 9.03 -8.47
C LEU A 148 25.25 9.24 -7.09
N PRO A 149 26.49 9.76 -6.99
CA PRO A 149 27.17 9.94 -5.70
C PRO A 149 26.38 10.85 -4.75
N GLU A 150 25.83 11.94 -5.28
CA GLU A 150 25.10 12.98 -4.52
C GLU A 150 23.62 12.66 -4.25
N LEU A 151 23.17 11.42 -4.50
CA LEU A 151 21.78 11.02 -4.28
C LEU A 151 21.41 11.10 -2.78
N PRO A 152 20.43 11.91 -2.38
CA PRO A 152 19.92 11.92 -1.01
C PRO A 152 19.35 10.56 -0.62
N ALA A 153 19.60 10.14 0.63
CA ALA A 153 19.20 8.82 1.12
C ALA A 153 17.70 8.60 0.97
N GLU A 154 16.89 9.61 1.29
CA GLU A 154 15.44 9.54 1.23
C GLU A 154 14.92 9.29 -0.18
N GLU A 155 15.54 9.87 -1.20
CA GLU A 155 15.13 9.68 -2.60
C GLU A 155 15.48 8.29 -3.10
N GLY A 156 16.66 7.78 -2.76
CA GLY A 156 17.08 6.42 -3.09
C GLY A 156 16.23 5.37 -2.38
N VAL A 157 16.03 5.53 -1.07
CA VAL A 157 15.24 4.60 -0.24
C VAL A 157 13.77 4.59 -0.66
N GLU A 158 13.17 5.75 -0.93
CA GLU A 158 11.78 5.82 -1.43
C GLU A 158 11.65 5.20 -2.82
N GLY A 159 12.61 5.45 -3.72
CA GLY A 159 12.61 4.83 -5.05
C GLY A 159 12.68 3.31 -5.00
N ILE A 160 13.56 2.76 -4.15
CA ILE A 160 13.67 1.31 -3.94
C ILE A 160 12.38 0.73 -3.37
N ARG A 161 11.81 1.36 -2.35
CA ARG A 161 10.56 0.92 -1.72
C ARG A 161 9.41 0.91 -2.73
N ASP A 162 9.23 2.00 -3.47
CA ASP A 162 8.13 2.14 -4.42
C ASP A 162 8.26 1.13 -5.57
N PHE A 163 9.47 0.90 -6.09
CA PHE A 163 9.70 -0.12 -7.10
C PHE A 163 9.44 -1.54 -6.57
N ALA A 164 9.93 -1.86 -5.36
CA ALA A 164 9.69 -3.16 -4.73
C ALA A 164 8.20 -3.43 -4.54
N ALA A 165 7.42 -2.44 -4.10
CA ALA A 165 5.97 -2.55 -3.98
C ALA A 165 5.28 -2.84 -5.33
N ALA A 166 5.76 -2.22 -6.42
CA ALA A 166 5.19 -2.45 -7.76
C ALA A 166 5.44 -3.87 -8.29
N VAL A 167 6.51 -4.55 -7.85
CA VAL A 167 6.88 -5.90 -8.31
C VAL A 167 6.50 -7.02 -7.35
N ALA A 168 5.99 -6.70 -6.15
CA ALA A 168 5.72 -7.65 -5.05
C ALA A 168 4.72 -8.79 -5.37
N ALA A 169 4.00 -8.73 -6.49
CA ALA A 169 3.09 -9.78 -6.94
C ALA A 169 3.77 -10.88 -7.76
N SER A 170 5.05 -10.71 -8.13
CA SER A 170 5.79 -11.65 -8.96
C SER A 170 7.08 -12.10 -8.30
N VAL A 171 7.06 -13.33 -7.76
CA VAL A 171 8.22 -13.98 -7.13
C VAL A 171 9.45 -13.95 -8.04
N ALA A 172 9.27 -14.28 -9.33
CA ALA A 172 10.37 -14.29 -10.30
C ALA A 172 11.02 -12.91 -10.48
N ILE A 173 10.22 -11.83 -10.50
CA ILE A 173 10.75 -10.46 -10.62
C ILE A 173 11.43 -10.04 -9.32
N GLU A 174 10.82 -10.33 -8.16
CA GLU A 174 11.44 -10.03 -6.87
C GLU A 174 12.80 -10.72 -6.72
N ASP A 175 12.86 -12.02 -7.02
CA ASP A 175 14.09 -12.81 -6.95
C ASP A 175 15.20 -12.28 -7.87
N GLY A 176 14.83 -11.78 -9.04
CA GLY A 176 15.78 -11.20 -10.00
C GLY A 176 16.24 -9.77 -9.67
N THR A 177 15.52 -9.03 -8.82
CA THR A 177 15.75 -7.58 -8.61
C THR A 177 16.09 -7.19 -7.18
N LEU A 178 15.41 -7.74 -6.18
CA LEU A 178 15.58 -7.35 -4.78
C LEU A 178 17.01 -7.56 -4.23
N PRO A 179 17.76 -8.62 -4.59
CA PRO A 179 19.13 -8.79 -4.10
C PRO A 179 20.04 -7.60 -4.41
N THR A 180 19.93 -7.03 -5.63
CA THR A 180 20.69 -5.83 -6.04
C THR A 180 20.28 -4.60 -5.24
N LEU A 181 18.99 -4.44 -4.94
CA LEU A 181 18.49 -3.30 -4.16
C LEU A 181 18.89 -3.40 -2.68
N ILE A 182 18.85 -4.62 -2.12
CA ILE A 182 19.32 -4.92 -0.75
C ILE A 182 20.80 -4.57 -0.60
N ASP A 183 21.63 -5.00 -1.55
CA ASP A 183 23.07 -4.70 -1.56
C ASP A 183 23.32 -3.17 -1.64
N CYS A 184 22.60 -2.48 -2.53
CA CYS A 184 22.69 -1.03 -2.66
C CYS A 184 22.36 -0.30 -1.35
N LEU A 185 21.23 -0.63 -0.71
CA LEU A 185 20.83 -0.06 0.58
C LEU A 185 21.93 -0.28 1.65
N GLY A 186 22.50 -1.48 1.66
CA GLY A 186 23.53 -1.85 2.64
C GLY A 186 24.86 -1.14 2.46
N ARG A 187 25.27 -0.89 1.22
CA ARG A 187 26.53 -0.20 0.94
C ARG A 187 26.40 1.31 1.12
N ARG A 188 25.28 1.90 0.68
CA ARG A 188 25.12 3.36 0.65
C ARG A 188 24.63 3.94 1.98
N TRP A 189 23.74 3.25 2.68
CA TRP A 189 23.06 3.79 3.85
C TRP A 189 22.92 2.78 5.01
N PRO A 190 24.03 2.16 5.49
CA PRO A 190 23.99 1.09 6.50
C PRO A 190 23.50 1.52 7.89
N ASP A 191 23.49 2.82 8.18
CA ASP A 191 23.09 3.41 9.46
C ASP A 191 21.88 4.36 9.33
N HIS A 192 21.21 4.37 8.18
CA HIS A 192 20.02 5.18 7.97
C HIS A 192 18.77 4.37 8.36
N ALA A 193 18.02 4.81 9.37
CA ALA A 193 16.88 4.07 9.93
C ALA A 193 15.90 3.57 8.84
N ARG A 194 15.44 4.47 7.98
CA ARG A 194 14.51 4.10 6.89
C ARG A 194 15.11 3.15 5.85
N ALA A 195 16.43 3.21 5.61
CA ALA A 195 17.09 2.30 4.67
C ALA A 195 17.14 0.87 5.24
N LEU A 196 17.43 0.76 6.54
CA LEU A 196 17.39 -0.50 7.28
C LEU A 196 15.97 -1.09 7.33
N LEU A 197 14.95 -0.25 7.58
CA LEU A 197 13.55 -0.66 7.50
C LEU A 197 13.20 -1.27 6.13
N VAL A 198 13.52 -0.55 5.05
CA VAL A 198 13.23 -1.03 3.70
C VAL A 198 14.03 -2.29 3.40
N ARG A 199 15.33 -2.33 3.70
CA ARG A 199 16.18 -3.51 3.48
C ARG A 199 15.65 -4.73 4.21
N GLY A 200 15.27 -4.58 5.49
CA GLY A 200 14.67 -5.66 6.28
C GLY A 200 13.34 -6.15 5.70
N ASN A 201 12.51 -5.26 5.16
CA ASN A 201 11.27 -5.65 4.47
C ASN A 201 11.52 -6.38 3.14
N LEU A 202 12.54 -6.00 2.37
CA LEU A 202 12.94 -6.74 1.16
C LEU A 202 13.47 -8.13 1.51
N GLN A 203 14.24 -8.25 2.58
CA GLN A 203 14.70 -9.53 3.13
C GLN A 203 13.51 -10.40 3.54
N LEU A 204 12.49 -9.83 4.21
CA LEU A 204 11.25 -10.55 4.51
C LEU A 204 10.56 -11.06 3.25
N SER A 205 10.42 -10.25 2.20
CA SER A 205 9.84 -10.71 0.92
C SER A 205 10.62 -11.90 0.35
N LEU A 206 11.94 -11.81 0.25
CA LEU A 206 12.77 -12.90 -0.24
C LEU A 206 12.68 -14.15 0.64
N ALA A 207 12.60 -14.01 1.96
CA ALA A 207 12.37 -15.14 2.84
C ALA A 207 11.09 -15.88 2.45
N TRP A 208 9.95 -15.18 2.42
CA TRP A 208 8.66 -15.80 2.11
C TRP A 208 8.58 -16.35 0.68
N ASN A 209 9.32 -15.78 -0.27
CA ASN A 209 9.48 -16.33 -1.61
C ASN A 209 10.22 -17.67 -1.61
N ARG A 210 11.31 -17.81 -0.83
CA ARG A 210 12.07 -19.06 -0.70
C ARG A 210 11.27 -20.16 -0.01
N ARG A 211 10.50 -19.82 1.02
CA ARG A 211 9.60 -20.76 1.70
C ARG A 211 8.42 -21.17 0.80
N GLY A 212 7.90 -20.25 0.01
CA GLY A 212 6.69 -20.45 -0.77
C GLY A 212 5.41 -20.42 0.08
N SER A 213 4.27 -20.63 -0.59
CA SER A 213 2.93 -20.56 0.00
C SER A 213 2.40 -21.90 0.55
N GLY A 214 3.18 -22.98 0.39
CA GLY A 214 2.81 -24.32 0.86
C GLY A 214 2.87 -24.49 2.37
N TYR A 215 2.42 -25.66 2.83
CA TYR A 215 2.59 -26.12 4.21
C TYR A 215 4.07 -26.42 4.49
N ALA A 216 4.46 -26.43 5.77
CA ALA A 216 5.85 -26.55 6.18
C ALA A 216 6.53 -27.83 5.67
N ASP A 217 5.79 -28.93 5.58
CA ASP A 217 6.21 -30.23 5.06
C ASP A 217 6.41 -30.26 3.53
N THR A 218 5.98 -29.22 2.82
CA THR A 218 6.13 -29.10 1.35
C THR A 218 7.32 -28.23 0.93
N VAL A 219 8.06 -27.65 1.88
CA VAL A 219 9.19 -26.75 1.63
C VAL A 219 10.49 -27.56 1.56
N SER A 220 11.31 -27.31 0.53
CA SER A 220 12.61 -27.99 0.39
C SER A 220 13.64 -27.50 1.40
N ASP A 221 14.68 -28.31 1.66
CA ASP A 221 15.77 -27.94 2.56
C ASP A 221 16.46 -26.63 2.15
N ALA A 222 16.74 -26.46 0.86
CA ALA A 222 17.31 -25.22 0.32
C ALA A 222 16.34 -24.02 0.46
N GLY A 223 15.03 -24.27 0.36
CA GLY A 223 14.01 -23.27 0.64
C GLY A 223 14.02 -22.82 2.11
N TRP A 224 14.17 -23.77 3.04
CA TRP A 224 14.30 -23.50 4.47
C TRP A 224 15.59 -22.75 4.83
N GLU A 225 16.72 -23.14 4.26
CA GLU A 225 18.00 -22.45 4.47
C GLU A 225 17.93 -20.99 4.00
N GLY A 226 17.44 -20.77 2.78
CA GLY A 226 17.24 -19.43 2.23
C GLY A 226 16.25 -18.60 3.06
N PHE A 227 15.16 -19.21 3.50
CA PHE A 227 14.18 -18.58 4.39
C PHE A 227 14.84 -18.14 5.70
N ALA A 228 15.55 -19.03 6.39
CA ALA A 228 16.19 -18.74 7.67
C ALA A 228 17.25 -17.62 7.56
N ALA A 229 18.08 -17.66 6.51
CA ALA A 229 19.10 -16.64 6.26
C ALA A 229 18.48 -15.25 6.05
N HIS A 230 17.42 -15.15 5.25
CA HIS A 230 16.72 -13.89 5.01
C HIS A 230 15.97 -13.38 6.25
N ILE A 231 15.35 -14.28 7.03
CA ILE A 231 14.72 -13.95 8.33
C ILE A 231 15.74 -13.39 9.32
N GLU A 232 16.95 -13.95 9.37
CA GLU A 232 18.04 -13.45 10.23
C GLU A 232 18.48 -12.05 9.83
N ASN A 233 18.72 -11.83 8.54
CA ASN A 233 19.09 -10.52 8.01
C ASN A 233 18.00 -9.47 8.26
N ALA A 234 16.73 -9.83 8.02
CA ALA A 234 15.60 -8.96 8.31
C ALA A 234 15.54 -8.57 9.79
N GLY A 235 15.70 -9.54 10.70
CA GLY A 235 15.68 -9.29 12.14
C GLY A 235 16.74 -8.28 12.58
N ARG A 236 17.99 -8.45 12.11
CA ARG A 236 19.09 -7.53 12.43
C ARG A 236 18.82 -6.10 11.94
N ASP A 237 18.33 -5.98 10.71
CA ASP A 237 18.06 -4.68 10.10
C ASP A 237 16.91 -3.95 10.76
N LEU A 238 15.80 -4.65 10.99
CA LEU A 238 14.60 -4.07 11.59
C LEU A 238 14.83 -3.69 13.06
N GLU A 239 15.55 -4.51 13.82
CA GLU A 239 15.94 -4.15 15.19
C GLU A 239 16.84 -2.91 15.21
N LYS A 240 17.84 -2.83 14.32
CA LYS A 240 18.69 -1.65 14.20
C LYS A 240 17.90 -0.42 13.76
N SER A 241 16.98 -0.56 12.81
CA SER A 241 16.08 0.52 12.39
C SER A 241 15.26 1.04 13.57
N TRP A 242 14.65 0.15 14.35
CA TRP A 242 13.86 0.54 15.53
C TRP A 242 14.72 1.21 16.60
N ARG A 243 15.96 0.77 16.82
CA ARG A 243 16.86 1.44 17.78
C ARG A 243 17.22 2.86 17.36
N LEU A 244 17.38 3.10 16.05
CA LEU A 244 17.71 4.42 15.51
C LEU A 244 16.51 5.38 15.54
N ASP A 245 15.30 4.86 15.34
CA ASP A 245 14.07 5.64 15.43
C ASP A 245 12.92 4.78 15.99
N PRO A 246 12.76 4.73 17.33
CA PRO A 246 11.71 3.96 17.96
C PRO A 246 10.33 4.61 17.88
N THR A 247 10.24 5.84 17.37
CA THR A 247 8.98 6.59 17.25
C THR A 247 8.18 6.20 16.01
N VAL A 248 8.82 5.52 15.06
CA VAL A 248 8.17 4.99 13.85
C VAL A 248 7.80 3.53 14.06
N PRO A 249 6.50 3.17 14.01
CA PRO A 249 6.04 1.83 14.39
C PRO A 249 6.44 0.75 13.39
N ASP A 250 6.74 1.11 12.13
CA ASP A 250 6.92 0.20 11.00
C ASP A 250 7.99 -0.88 11.27
N ALA A 251 9.12 -0.53 11.88
CA ALA A 251 10.18 -1.49 12.16
C ALA A 251 9.76 -2.53 13.19
N ALA A 252 9.08 -2.10 14.27
CA ALA A 252 8.53 -2.98 15.28
C ALA A 252 7.37 -3.84 14.74
N ALA A 253 6.52 -3.27 13.88
CA ALA A 253 5.46 -4.01 13.20
C ALA A 253 6.04 -5.09 12.27
N SER A 254 7.06 -4.77 11.47
CA SER A 254 7.74 -5.75 10.61
C SER A 254 8.47 -6.85 11.39
N MET A 255 8.95 -6.56 12.60
CA MET A 255 9.54 -7.59 13.47
C MET A 255 8.54 -8.70 13.83
N LEU A 256 7.22 -8.44 13.85
CA LEU A 256 6.23 -9.52 14.02
C LEU A 256 6.25 -10.53 12.87
N ARG A 257 6.60 -10.10 11.65
CA ARG A 257 6.78 -11.01 10.51
C ARG A 257 8.08 -11.83 10.64
N VAL A 258 9.12 -11.27 11.27
CA VAL A 258 10.33 -12.03 11.64
C VAL A 258 9.97 -13.07 12.70
N MET A 259 9.19 -12.70 13.72
CA MET A 259 8.75 -13.63 14.78
C MET A 259 7.88 -14.76 14.23
N LEU A 260 7.00 -14.46 13.26
CA LEU A 260 6.22 -15.48 12.56
C LEU A 260 7.10 -16.55 11.92
N GLY A 261 8.21 -16.14 11.31
CA GLY A 261 9.15 -17.01 10.61
C GLY A 261 10.25 -17.64 11.47
N ARG A 262 10.26 -17.40 12.78
CA ARG A 262 11.22 -18.02 13.70
C ARG A 262 10.49 -18.94 14.67
N GLU A 263 11.19 -19.97 15.12
CA GLU A 263 10.81 -20.63 16.37
C GLU A 263 11.12 -19.64 17.50
N THR A 264 10.07 -19.05 18.07
CA THR A 264 10.17 -18.04 19.12
C THR A 264 9.01 -18.18 20.08
N ASP A 265 9.24 -17.81 21.34
CA ASP A 265 8.15 -17.66 22.27
C ASP A 265 7.23 -16.48 21.88
N ILE A 266 5.97 -16.58 22.34
CA ILE A 266 4.97 -15.52 22.17
C ILE A 266 5.35 -14.22 22.90
N ALA A 267 6.22 -14.28 23.92
CA ALA A 267 6.62 -13.10 24.68
C ALA A 267 7.45 -12.14 23.82
N ARG A 268 8.32 -12.64 22.95
CA ARG A 268 9.04 -11.82 21.97
C ARG A 268 8.12 -11.20 20.93
N ALA A 269 7.13 -11.94 20.43
CA ALA A 269 6.12 -11.37 19.54
C ALA A 269 5.35 -10.23 20.24
N ARG A 270 4.92 -10.46 21.49
CA ARG A 270 4.24 -9.42 22.31
C ARG A 270 5.12 -8.21 22.57
N LEU A 271 6.42 -8.37 22.80
CA LEU A 271 7.35 -7.27 22.97
C LEU A 271 7.35 -6.35 21.73
N TRP A 272 7.49 -6.91 20.54
CA TRP A 272 7.50 -6.14 19.30
C TRP A 272 6.13 -5.52 18.97
N PHE A 273 5.05 -6.25 19.24
CA PHE A 273 3.70 -5.69 19.14
C PHE A 273 3.52 -4.48 20.05
N ASN A 274 3.90 -4.59 21.33
CA ASN A 274 3.78 -3.48 22.28
C ASN A 274 4.60 -2.27 21.84
N ARG A 275 5.85 -2.46 21.39
CA ARG A 275 6.68 -1.36 20.85
C ARG A 275 6.01 -0.63 19.69
N ALA A 276 5.37 -1.35 18.77
CA ALA A 276 4.66 -0.74 17.65
C ALA A 276 3.42 0.05 18.12
N MET A 277 2.65 -0.51 19.05
CA MET A 277 1.44 0.14 19.59
C MET A 277 1.75 1.32 20.53
N GLU A 278 2.90 1.30 21.20
CA GLU A 278 3.41 2.42 21.99
C GLU A 278 3.83 3.60 21.11
N ALA A 279 4.47 3.32 19.96
CA ALA A 279 4.83 4.33 18.98
C ALA A 279 3.59 4.90 18.27
N ASP A 280 2.63 4.05 17.90
CA ASP A 280 1.37 4.46 17.29
C ASP A 280 0.21 3.55 17.75
N PRO A 281 -0.69 4.04 18.63
CA PRO A 281 -1.88 3.29 19.05
C PRO A 281 -2.87 2.99 17.91
N ALA A 282 -2.73 3.61 16.74
CA ALA A 282 -3.50 3.31 15.53
C ALA A 282 -2.76 2.36 14.56
N CYS A 283 -1.65 1.72 14.97
CA CYS A 283 -0.85 0.84 14.12
C CYS A 283 -1.59 -0.47 13.78
N TYR A 284 -2.53 -0.39 12.84
CA TYR A 284 -3.32 -1.51 12.36
C TYR A 284 -2.45 -2.65 11.81
N GLN A 285 -1.32 -2.35 11.15
CA GLN A 285 -0.43 -3.39 10.62
C GLN A 285 0.18 -4.25 11.73
N ALA A 286 0.59 -3.66 12.86
CA ALA A 286 1.11 -4.43 13.99
C ALA A 286 0.04 -5.34 14.59
N ALA A 287 -1.18 -4.81 14.79
CA ALA A 287 -2.31 -5.58 15.28
C ALA A 287 -2.67 -6.73 14.32
N ARG A 288 -2.72 -6.48 13.02
CA ARG A 288 -2.99 -7.51 12.01
C ARG A 288 -1.89 -8.56 11.93
N HIS A 289 -0.61 -8.19 12.04
CA HIS A 289 0.49 -9.16 12.08
C HIS A 289 0.47 -10.02 13.36
N MET A 290 0.13 -9.43 14.50
CA MET A 290 -0.06 -10.20 15.75
C MET A 290 -1.24 -11.17 15.63
N ALA A 291 -2.37 -10.73 15.06
CA ALA A 291 -3.51 -11.60 14.78
C ALA A 291 -3.16 -12.78 13.85
N TRP A 292 -2.30 -12.54 12.84
CA TRP A 292 -1.82 -13.58 11.95
C TRP A 292 -0.86 -14.57 12.64
N TYR A 293 0.04 -14.06 13.50
CA TYR A 293 0.93 -14.90 14.34
C TYR A 293 0.14 -15.87 15.22
N LEU A 294 -1.00 -15.43 15.75
CA LEU A 294 -1.87 -16.22 16.63
C LEU A 294 -2.81 -17.21 15.90
N GLN A 295 -2.75 -17.30 14.57
CA GLN A 295 -3.59 -18.26 13.85
C GLN A 295 -3.17 -19.71 14.16
N PRO A 296 -4.12 -20.68 14.11
CA PRO A 296 -3.85 -22.10 14.40
C PRO A 296 -2.73 -22.72 13.56
N LYS A 297 -2.65 -22.34 12.28
CA LYS A 297 -1.61 -22.81 11.36
C LYS A 297 -0.20 -22.24 11.61
N TRP A 298 -0.06 -21.36 12.59
CA TRP A 298 1.21 -20.74 12.97
C TRP A 298 1.53 -21.06 14.44
N HIS A 299 1.52 -20.06 15.33
CA HIS A 299 1.98 -20.21 16.71
C HIS A 299 0.85 -20.16 17.73
N GLY A 300 -0.41 -20.11 17.29
CA GLY A 300 -1.54 -19.91 18.19
C GLY A 300 -2.69 -20.89 18.01
N SER A 301 -3.89 -20.46 18.41
CA SER A 301 -5.12 -21.23 18.35
C SER A 301 -6.29 -20.34 17.96
N VAL A 302 -7.43 -20.95 17.59
CA VAL A 302 -8.66 -20.24 17.26
C VAL A 302 -9.07 -19.31 18.41
N GLU A 303 -8.98 -19.81 19.64
CA GLU A 303 -9.30 -19.05 20.86
C GLU A 303 -8.35 -17.87 21.06
N GLN A 304 -7.04 -18.07 20.90
CA GLN A 304 -6.06 -16.99 21.07
C GLN A 304 -6.23 -15.89 20.02
N ALA A 305 -6.50 -16.25 18.76
CA ALA A 305 -6.76 -15.28 17.69
C ALA A 305 -8.04 -14.47 17.97
N LEU A 306 -9.14 -15.13 18.32
CA LEU A 306 -10.41 -14.46 18.64
C LEU A 306 -10.31 -13.59 19.90
N SER A 307 -9.66 -14.09 20.96
CA SER A 307 -9.41 -13.34 22.18
C SER A 307 -8.58 -12.07 21.90
N PHE A 308 -7.56 -12.18 21.05
CA PHE A 308 -6.79 -11.03 20.60
C PHE A 308 -7.64 -10.03 19.81
N GLY A 309 -8.42 -10.49 18.83
CA GLY A 309 -9.32 -9.63 18.06
C GLY A 309 -10.32 -8.88 18.93
N ARG A 310 -10.94 -9.55 19.91
CA ARG A 310 -11.86 -8.91 20.88
C ARG A 310 -11.15 -7.86 21.73
N ARG A 311 -9.91 -8.14 22.15
CA ARG A 311 -9.07 -7.13 22.84
C ARG A 311 -8.81 -5.91 21.96
N CYS A 312 -8.69 -6.07 20.63
CA CYS A 312 -8.56 -4.93 19.71
C CYS A 312 -9.79 -4.01 19.70
N VAL A 313 -10.97 -4.56 19.98
CA VAL A 313 -12.22 -3.80 20.10
C VAL A 313 -12.37 -3.16 21.48
N GLU A 314 -12.06 -3.91 22.54
CA GLU A 314 -12.28 -3.50 23.94
C GLU A 314 -11.27 -2.46 24.43
N ASN A 315 -10.04 -2.47 23.90
CA ASN A 315 -8.96 -1.60 24.36
C ASN A 315 -9.23 -0.13 24.00
N GLN A 316 -9.40 0.70 25.02
CA GLN A 316 -9.70 2.13 24.87
C GLN A 316 -8.50 2.98 24.42
N ALA A 317 -7.28 2.48 24.56
CA ALA A 317 -6.08 3.20 24.14
C ALA A 317 -5.82 3.07 22.63
N TRP A 318 -6.27 1.99 22.00
CA TRP A 318 -6.04 1.73 20.58
C TRP A 318 -7.05 2.45 19.69
N LYS A 319 -6.59 2.90 18.52
CA LYS A 319 -7.26 3.91 17.68
C LYS A 319 -7.36 3.47 16.22
N GLY A 320 -7.99 4.31 15.40
CA GLY A 320 -8.07 4.13 13.94
C GLY A 320 -8.77 2.83 13.58
N ASP A 321 -8.11 2.03 12.75
CA ASP A 321 -8.71 0.83 12.14
C ASP A 321 -8.49 -0.42 13.00
N VAL A 322 -7.77 -0.34 14.12
CA VAL A 322 -7.40 -1.48 14.98
C VAL A 322 -8.60 -2.37 15.36
N PRO A 323 -9.80 -1.84 15.70
CA PRO A 323 -10.95 -2.70 16.00
C PRO A 323 -11.33 -3.66 14.87
N LEU A 324 -11.07 -3.30 13.60
CA LEU A 324 -11.38 -4.13 12.42
C LEU A 324 -10.53 -5.40 12.34
N VAL A 325 -9.44 -5.50 13.12
CA VAL A 325 -8.63 -6.72 13.20
C VAL A 325 -9.44 -7.93 13.67
N LEU A 326 -10.51 -7.75 14.46
CA LEU A 326 -11.40 -8.86 14.81
C LEU A 326 -12.10 -9.44 13.57
N VAL A 327 -12.55 -8.59 12.65
CA VAL A 327 -13.14 -9.03 11.38
C VAL A 327 -12.09 -9.74 10.53
N ASP A 328 -10.85 -9.22 10.49
CA ASP A 328 -9.74 -9.89 9.80
C ASP A 328 -9.48 -11.29 10.39
N VAL A 329 -9.52 -11.45 11.71
CA VAL A 329 -9.38 -12.78 12.34
C VAL A 329 -10.45 -13.73 11.84
N HIS A 330 -11.71 -13.29 11.70
CA HIS A 330 -12.76 -14.13 11.13
C HIS A 330 -12.51 -14.48 9.66
N ASP A 331 -12.02 -13.54 8.83
CA ASP A 331 -11.61 -13.85 7.45
C ASP A 331 -10.45 -14.85 7.40
N MET A 332 -9.45 -14.70 8.27
CA MET A 332 -8.29 -15.58 8.36
C MET A 332 -8.72 -17.01 8.72
N LEU A 333 -9.61 -17.15 9.71
CA LEU A 333 -10.16 -18.45 10.14
C LEU A 333 -11.05 -19.08 9.07
N ALA A 334 -11.89 -18.28 8.41
CA ALA A 334 -12.72 -18.75 7.29
C ALA A 334 -11.86 -19.22 6.11
N ALA A 335 -10.72 -18.58 5.86
CA ALA A 335 -9.78 -18.97 4.80
C ALA A 335 -8.86 -20.15 5.19
N ASP A 336 -8.78 -20.49 6.48
CA ASP A 336 -7.93 -21.57 6.96
C ASP A 336 -8.57 -22.94 6.74
N GLY A 337 -8.00 -23.71 5.81
CA GLY A 337 -8.46 -25.05 5.48
C GLY A 337 -8.47 -26.02 6.66
N ALA A 338 -7.62 -25.80 7.67
CA ALA A 338 -7.56 -26.62 8.87
C ALA A 338 -8.84 -26.52 9.73
N THR A 339 -9.60 -25.43 9.60
CA THR A 339 -10.88 -25.29 10.32
C THR A 339 -11.99 -26.13 9.70
N GLY A 340 -11.88 -26.47 8.41
CA GLY A 340 -12.93 -27.15 7.65
C GLY A 340 -14.22 -26.34 7.45
N LEU A 341 -14.29 -25.08 7.91
CA LEU A 341 -15.53 -24.29 7.93
C LEU A 341 -15.77 -23.48 6.65
N LYS A 342 -14.73 -22.89 6.05
CA LYS A 342 -14.87 -22.02 4.86
C LYS A 342 -15.98 -20.97 5.07
N GLU A 343 -16.89 -20.80 4.10
CA GLU A 343 -18.00 -19.84 4.22
C GLU A 343 -18.97 -20.17 5.38
N ARG A 344 -19.05 -21.43 5.85
CA ARG A 344 -19.87 -21.80 7.03
C ARG A 344 -19.34 -21.21 8.33
N HIS A 345 -18.14 -20.63 8.33
CA HIS A 345 -17.62 -19.87 9.46
C HIS A 345 -18.50 -18.66 9.78
N TRP A 346 -18.97 -17.94 8.75
CA TRP A 346 -19.70 -16.68 8.94
C TRP A 346 -21.08 -16.84 9.58
N THR A 347 -21.66 -18.04 9.50
CA THR A 347 -22.95 -18.36 10.11
C THR A 347 -22.83 -19.02 11.48
N GLN A 348 -21.61 -19.15 12.04
CA GLN A 348 -21.43 -19.69 13.39
C GLN A 348 -21.99 -18.73 14.46
N PRO A 349 -22.53 -19.28 15.56
CA PRO A 349 -22.96 -18.47 16.70
C PRO A 349 -21.85 -17.55 17.20
N GLY A 350 -22.19 -16.28 17.45
CA GLY A 350 -21.26 -15.28 17.99
C GLY A 350 -20.43 -14.52 16.95
N VAL A 351 -20.27 -15.01 15.72
CA VAL A 351 -19.48 -14.31 14.69
C VAL A 351 -20.10 -12.95 14.35
N TRP A 352 -21.42 -12.87 14.21
CA TRP A 352 -22.08 -11.59 13.99
C TRP A 352 -21.87 -10.62 15.16
N LYS A 353 -21.86 -11.10 16.40
CA LYS A 353 -21.64 -10.25 17.58
C LYS A 353 -20.26 -9.60 17.51
N ASP A 354 -19.25 -10.38 17.17
CA ASP A 354 -17.86 -9.91 17.01
C ASP A 354 -17.74 -8.92 15.84
N VAL A 355 -18.31 -9.24 14.67
CA VAL A 355 -18.35 -8.34 13.50
C VAL A 355 -19.02 -7.01 13.86
N LYS A 356 -20.21 -7.06 14.46
CA LYS A 356 -20.96 -5.85 14.82
C LYS A 356 -20.17 -4.99 15.81
N ALA A 357 -19.65 -5.57 16.88
CA ALA A 357 -18.87 -4.84 17.88
C ALA A 357 -17.61 -4.18 17.28
N SER A 358 -16.95 -4.87 16.36
CA SER A 358 -15.80 -4.34 15.63
C SER A 358 -16.15 -3.10 14.80
N TYR A 359 -17.23 -3.16 14.01
CA TYR A 359 -17.68 -2.03 13.20
C TYR A 359 -18.25 -0.88 14.03
N ASP A 360 -19.03 -1.18 15.08
CA ASP A 360 -19.55 -0.15 16.00
C ASP A 360 -18.39 0.67 16.57
N ARG A 361 -17.38 -0.02 17.12
CA ARG A 361 -16.18 0.64 17.68
C ARG A 361 -15.39 1.40 16.62
N PHE A 362 -15.26 0.85 15.42
CA PHE A 362 -14.62 1.54 14.31
C PHE A 362 -15.33 2.85 13.97
N PHE A 363 -16.66 2.87 13.88
CA PHE A 363 -17.43 4.07 13.55
C PHE A 363 -17.39 5.12 14.67
N GLU A 364 -17.30 4.71 15.93
CA GLU A 364 -17.05 5.62 17.05
C GLU A 364 -15.71 6.37 16.90
N LEU A 365 -14.66 5.65 16.53
CA LEU A 365 -13.32 6.22 16.36
C LEU A 365 -13.15 7.00 15.05
N ASN A 366 -13.92 6.64 14.01
CA ASN A 366 -13.77 7.14 12.65
C ASN A 366 -15.12 7.60 12.06
N PRO A 367 -15.78 8.63 12.61
CA PRO A 367 -17.13 9.04 12.20
C PRO A 367 -17.23 9.48 10.72
N GLY A 368 -16.12 9.88 10.10
CA GLY A 368 -16.05 10.27 8.69
C GLY A 368 -15.85 9.12 7.69
N ALA A 369 -15.59 7.89 8.14
CA ALA A 369 -15.22 6.77 7.28
C ALA A 369 -16.44 6.08 6.63
N THR A 370 -17.22 6.81 5.83
CA THR A 370 -18.48 6.31 5.25
C THR A 370 -18.29 5.16 4.25
N GLN A 371 -17.14 5.08 3.59
CA GLN A 371 -16.85 4.05 2.58
C GLN A 371 -16.83 2.64 3.16
N ILE A 372 -16.39 2.48 4.43
CA ILE A 372 -16.31 1.14 5.05
C ILE A 372 -17.68 0.50 5.25
N ARG A 373 -18.77 1.28 5.15
CA ARG A 373 -20.15 0.74 5.20
C ARG A 373 -20.41 -0.28 4.11
N ASN A 374 -19.72 -0.21 2.97
CA ASN A 374 -19.74 -1.26 1.95
C ASN A 374 -19.30 -2.61 2.54
N ASN A 375 -18.17 -2.63 3.25
CA ASN A 375 -17.62 -3.82 3.89
C ASN A 375 -18.55 -4.31 5.00
N PHE A 376 -19.06 -3.40 5.85
CA PHE A 376 -19.97 -3.77 6.93
C PHE A 376 -21.24 -4.44 6.41
N ALA A 377 -21.87 -3.86 5.38
CA ALA A 377 -23.03 -4.45 4.71
C ALA A 377 -22.72 -5.85 4.17
N ARG A 378 -21.57 -6.03 3.51
CA ARG A 378 -21.15 -7.34 2.99
C ARG A 378 -21.02 -8.38 4.12
N TYR A 379 -20.41 -8.03 5.26
CA TYR A 379 -20.30 -8.97 6.38
C TYR A 379 -21.64 -9.23 7.06
N ALA A 380 -22.54 -8.24 7.15
CA ALA A 380 -23.90 -8.45 7.63
C ALA A 380 -24.61 -9.52 6.79
N HIS A 381 -24.51 -9.41 5.45
CA HIS A 381 -25.04 -10.43 4.56
C HIS A 381 -24.36 -11.80 4.75
N LYS A 382 -23.02 -11.86 4.81
CA LYS A 382 -22.30 -13.13 5.06
C LYS A 382 -22.72 -13.82 6.36
N CYS A 383 -23.05 -13.05 7.39
CA CYS A 383 -23.51 -13.56 8.68
C CYS A 383 -25.02 -13.86 8.72
N GLY A 384 -25.72 -13.83 7.58
CA GLY A 384 -27.17 -14.05 7.49
C GLY A 384 -28.02 -12.94 8.11
N GLN A 385 -27.44 -11.77 8.39
CA GLN A 385 -28.12 -10.62 9.00
C GLN A 385 -28.75 -9.75 7.92
N PHE A 386 -29.67 -10.35 7.17
CA PHE A 386 -30.30 -9.74 5.99
C PHE A 386 -31.03 -8.43 6.30
N GLY A 387 -31.70 -8.34 7.45
CA GLY A 387 -32.35 -7.10 7.88
C GLY A 387 -31.35 -5.96 8.06
N VAL A 388 -30.24 -6.24 8.76
CA VAL A 388 -29.17 -5.25 8.99
C VAL A 388 -28.49 -4.85 7.68
N PHE A 389 -28.27 -5.80 6.77
CA PHE A 389 -27.75 -5.52 5.43
C PHE A 389 -28.64 -4.52 4.68
N LEU A 390 -29.97 -4.74 4.68
CA LEU A 390 -30.93 -3.83 4.05
C LEU A 390 -31.00 -2.46 4.74
N ASP A 391 -30.79 -2.39 6.06
CA ASP A 391 -30.75 -1.13 6.81
C ASP A 391 -29.49 -0.30 6.48
N ILE A 392 -28.34 -0.95 6.30
CA ILE A 392 -27.08 -0.27 5.98
C ILE A 392 -27.08 0.21 4.54
N LEU A 393 -27.62 -0.56 3.60
CA LEU A 393 -27.55 -0.33 2.16
C LEU A 393 -27.84 1.13 1.74
N PRO A 394 -28.95 1.79 2.13
CA PRO A 394 -29.25 3.16 1.72
C PRO A 394 -28.28 4.22 2.30
N THR A 395 -27.52 3.88 3.34
CA THR A 395 -26.59 4.80 4.02
C THR A 395 -25.18 4.84 3.38
N ILE A 396 -24.92 3.96 2.41
CA ILE A 396 -23.61 3.79 1.79
C ILE A 396 -23.36 4.93 0.78
N LYS A 397 -22.27 5.70 0.98
CA LYS A 397 -21.88 6.80 0.10
C LYS A 397 -20.35 6.90 -0.02
N PRO A 398 -19.76 6.69 -1.22
CA PRO A 398 -20.35 6.07 -2.42
C PRO A 398 -20.54 4.55 -2.27
N LEU A 399 -21.52 4.01 -3.00
CA LEU A 399 -21.67 2.56 -3.18
C LEU A 399 -20.58 2.04 -4.10
N ASN A 400 -19.84 1.03 -3.64
CA ASN A 400 -18.81 0.36 -4.41
C ASN A 400 -19.21 -1.11 -4.66
N PRO A 401 -19.82 -1.43 -5.82
CA PRO A 401 -20.23 -2.79 -6.14
C PRO A 401 -19.07 -3.80 -6.14
N ALA A 402 -17.82 -3.38 -6.37
CA ALA A 402 -16.67 -4.29 -6.39
C ALA A 402 -16.46 -5.01 -5.05
N VAL A 403 -16.80 -4.37 -3.93
CA VAL A 403 -16.73 -4.98 -2.59
C VAL A 403 -17.63 -6.21 -2.49
N PHE A 404 -18.74 -6.23 -3.23
CA PHE A 404 -19.74 -7.30 -3.21
C PHE A 404 -19.49 -8.35 -4.31
N GLY A 405 -18.39 -8.27 -5.06
CA GLY A 405 -18.15 -9.13 -6.23
C GLY A 405 -18.70 -8.56 -7.54
N GLY A 406 -19.04 -7.27 -7.58
CA GLY A 406 -19.59 -6.58 -8.74
C GLY A 406 -21.07 -6.28 -8.62
N ARG A 407 -21.59 -5.50 -9.58
CA ARG A 407 -23.00 -5.09 -9.60
C ARG A 407 -23.98 -6.28 -9.61
N PRO A 408 -23.79 -7.32 -10.44
CA PRO A 408 -24.70 -8.47 -10.46
C PRO A 408 -24.75 -9.21 -9.11
N ALA A 409 -23.60 -9.39 -8.46
CA ALA A 409 -23.51 -10.05 -7.18
C ALA A 409 -24.21 -9.25 -6.07
N LEU A 410 -24.04 -7.93 -6.06
CA LEU A 410 -24.77 -7.05 -5.14
C LEU A 410 -26.29 -7.14 -5.32
N GLU A 411 -26.78 -7.13 -6.56
CA GLU A 411 -28.21 -7.24 -6.85
C GLU A 411 -28.77 -8.59 -6.39
N GLN A 412 -28.02 -9.68 -6.56
CA GLN A 412 -28.38 -11.00 -6.03
C GLN A 412 -28.46 -10.99 -4.51
N MET A 413 -27.47 -10.42 -3.82
CA MET A 413 -27.48 -10.28 -2.35
C MET A 413 -28.70 -9.48 -1.85
N VAL A 414 -29.07 -8.42 -2.57
CA VAL A 414 -30.26 -7.61 -2.26
C VAL A 414 -31.55 -8.42 -2.44
N ALA A 415 -31.67 -9.18 -3.52
CA ALA A 415 -32.82 -10.04 -3.76
C ALA A 415 -32.95 -11.14 -2.70
N GLU A 416 -31.84 -11.79 -2.33
CA GLU A 416 -31.79 -12.81 -1.27
C GLU A 416 -32.26 -12.22 0.07
N ALA A 417 -31.71 -11.08 0.46
CA ALA A 417 -32.09 -10.42 1.72
C ALA A 417 -33.55 -9.96 1.74
N ALA A 418 -34.08 -9.47 0.61
CA ALA A 418 -35.48 -9.09 0.47
C ALA A 418 -36.41 -10.31 0.63
N ALA A 419 -36.10 -11.41 -0.04
CA ALA A 419 -36.87 -12.64 0.05
C ALA A 419 -36.86 -13.22 1.47
N ALA A 420 -35.71 -13.22 2.15
CA ALA A 420 -35.59 -13.74 3.50
C ALA A 420 -36.31 -12.90 4.57
N THR A 421 -36.48 -11.59 4.34
CA THR A 421 -37.06 -10.66 5.32
C THR A 421 -38.48 -10.20 4.99
N GLY A 422 -38.93 -10.39 3.75
CA GLY A 422 -40.18 -9.82 3.23
C GLY A 422 -40.15 -8.29 3.06
N ARG A 423 -38.97 -7.65 3.13
CA ARG A 423 -38.81 -6.19 3.08
C ARG A 423 -38.50 -5.72 1.65
N THR A 424 -39.04 -4.56 1.29
CA THR A 424 -38.66 -3.86 0.05
C THR A 424 -37.29 -3.18 0.22
N PRO A 425 -36.29 -3.48 -0.62
CA PRO A 425 -34.97 -2.85 -0.53
C PRO A 425 -34.98 -1.37 -0.88
N GLN A 426 -34.13 -0.60 -0.21
CA GLN A 426 -33.84 0.79 -0.54
C GLN A 426 -32.40 0.92 -1.02
N TRP A 427 -32.17 1.71 -2.06
CA TRP A 427 -30.85 1.93 -2.65
C TRP A 427 -30.27 3.27 -2.19
N PRO A 428 -28.95 3.45 -2.17
CA PRO A 428 -28.33 4.73 -1.87
C PRO A 428 -28.90 5.87 -2.72
N GLY A 429 -29.45 6.89 -2.06
CA GLY A 429 -30.01 8.08 -2.74
C GLY A 429 -31.46 7.96 -3.20
N SER A 430 -32.16 6.88 -2.84
CA SER A 430 -33.63 6.78 -2.99
C SER A 430 -34.39 7.59 -1.96
#